data_AF-A0A2D5XYJ9-F1
#
_entry.id   AF-A0A2D5XYJ9-F1
#
_cell.length_a   1.000
_cell.length_b   1.000
_cell.length_c   1.000
_cell.angle_alpha   90.00
_cell.angle_beta   90.00
_cell.angle_gamma   90.00
#
_symmetry.space_group_name_H-M   'P 1'
#
loop_
_entity.id
_entity.type
_entity.pdbx_description
1 polymer ?
#
loop_
_entity_poly.entity_id
_entity_poly.type
_entity_poly.pdbx_seq_one_letter_code
_entity_poly.pdbx_strand_id
1 'polypeptide(L)'
;MKKRTVNILGGICMLIGASLILNSTGITGFAILEELRKQTGSILGIVLLIVGGLMLAFDPNVKSYRRHLEKMLGRKVDYHEAKPHYERARRGGSPQEEDPADPEYLSTKAFQRSIRGHNMKVIANAVDKIDTGKGGQHTLSNGEESISVTKGGRIIFTRNKDHEPVLKEFLSDHDYDTYMRNNS
;
A
#
# COMPACT_ATOMS: atom_id res chain seq x y z
N MET A 1 13.31 14.43 -2.66
CA MET A 1 14.28 14.63 -1.55
C MET A 1 13.71 15.38 -0.34
N LYS A 2 12.92 16.47 -0.51
CA LYS A 2 12.41 17.29 0.61
C LYS A 2 11.64 16.53 1.72
N LYS A 3 10.90 15.46 1.39
CA LYS A 3 10.09 14.70 2.36
C LYS A 3 10.91 13.92 3.40
N ARG A 4 12.05 13.35 3.01
CA ARG A 4 12.92 12.59 3.94
C ARG A 4 13.56 13.51 4.99
N THR A 5 13.88 14.73 4.61
CA THR A 5 14.50 15.72 5.50
C THR A 5 13.54 16.17 6.62
N VAL A 6 12.24 16.31 6.32
CA VAL A 6 11.22 16.69 7.32
C VAL A 6 11.04 15.61 8.38
N ASN A 7 11.06 14.32 7.98
CA ASN A 7 10.92 13.21 8.92
C ASN A 7 12.11 13.06 9.85
N ILE A 8 13.33 13.21 9.30
CA ILE A 8 14.56 13.21 10.09
C ILE A 8 14.54 14.37 11.08
N LEU A 9 14.12 15.56 10.64
CA LEU A 9 14.01 16.74 11.48
C LEU A 9 12.96 16.56 12.60
N GLY A 10 11.80 16.00 12.29
CA GLY A 10 10.75 15.69 13.27
C GLY A 10 11.21 14.69 14.33
N GLY A 11 11.92 13.63 13.91
CA GLY A 11 12.51 12.64 14.82
C GLY A 11 13.56 13.25 15.75
N ILE A 12 14.47 14.09 15.23
CA ILE A 12 15.46 14.82 16.04
C ILE A 12 14.75 15.74 17.04
N CYS A 13 13.71 16.45 16.62
CA CYS A 13 12.94 17.36 17.47
C CYS A 13 12.27 16.61 18.65
N MET A 14 11.69 15.42 18.38
CA MET A 14 11.12 14.56 19.42
C MET A 14 12.17 14.06 20.43
N LEU A 15 13.34 13.63 19.96
CA LEU A 15 14.42 13.14 20.83
C LEU A 15 14.95 14.24 21.75
N ILE A 16 15.11 15.46 21.23
CA ILE A 16 15.52 16.63 22.03
C ILE A 16 14.45 16.97 23.07
N GLY A 17 13.16 17.03 22.67
CA GLY A 17 12.05 17.30 23.57
C GLY A 17 11.94 16.28 24.72
N ALA A 18 12.05 14.98 24.40
CA ALA A 18 12.04 13.92 25.40
C ALA A 18 13.24 14.00 26.37
N SER A 19 14.43 14.31 25.85
CA SER A 19 15.63 14.47 26.67
C SER A 19 15.54 15.66 27.63
N LEU A 20 14.90 16.76 27.21
CA LEU A 20 14.69 17.92 28.08
C LEU A 20 13.70 17.62 29.22
N ILE A 21 12.63 16.86 28.94
CA ILE A 21 11.66 16.46 29.96
C ILE A 21 12.31 15.49 30.96
N LEU A 22 13.05 14.49 30.49
CA LEU A 22 13.76 13.53 31.35
C LEU A 22 14.82 14.19 32.24
N ASN A 23 15.50 15.21 31.72
CA ASN A 23 16.46 16.00 32.51
C ASN A 23 15.79 16.98 33.48
N SER A 24 14.53 17.36 33.26
CA SER A 24 13.77 18.21 34.19
C SER A 24 13.33 17.46 35.47
N THR A 25 13.25 16.13 35.41
CA THR A 25 12.98 15.23 36.54
C THR A 25 14.21 14.92 37.40
N GLY A 26 15.15 15.88 37.51
CA GLY A 26 16.49 15.71 38.05
C GLY A 26 16.63 14.76 39.25
N ILE A 27 17.62 13.87 39.12
CA ILE A 27 18.37 13.32 40.25
C ILE A 27 18.80 14.50 41.13
N THR A 28 18.22 14.56 42.32
CA THR A 28 18.58 15.32 43.52
C THR A 28 19.95 16.02 43.49
N GLY A 29 19.99 17.37 43.52
CA GLY A 29 21.26 18.07 43.73
C GLY A 29 21.27 19.60 43.89
N PHE A 30 20.35 20.37 43.30
CA PHE A 30 20.40 21.85 43.39
C PHE A 30 19.02 22.52 43.35
N ALA A 31 18.32 22.53 44.49
CA ALA A 31 16.89 22.81 44.57
C ALA A 31 16.42 24.28 44.47
N ILE A 32 17.29 25.30 44.34
CA ILE A 32 16.84 26.71 44.49
C ILE A 32 17.04 27.59 43.25
N LEU A 33 17.92 27.23 42.29
CA LEU A 33 17.92 27.82 40.95
C LEU A 33 16.96 27.10 39.98
N GLU A 34 16.29 26.05 40.46
CA GLU A 34 15.52 25.08 39.70
C GLU A 34 14.10 25.55 39.35
N GLU A 35 13.43 26.36 40.19
CA GLU A 35 12.00 26.65 40.02
C GLU A 35 11.67 27.41 38.72
N LEU A 36 12.46 28.43 38.36
CA LEU A 36 12.23 29.26 37.17
C LEU A 36 12.69 28.59 35.87
N ARG A 37 13.68 27.69 35.94
CA ARG A 37 14.20 26.94 34.80
C ARG A 37 13.39 25.65 34.55
N LYS A 38 12.78 25.07 35.60
CA LYS A 38 11.90 23.90 35.51
C LYS A 38 10.61 24.21 34.73
N GLN A 39 9.99 25.38 34.95
CA GLN A 39 8.75 25.71 34.26
C GLN A 39 8.97 26.00 32.76
N THR A 40 9.97 26.82 32.42
CA THR A 40 10.26 27.18 31.02
C THR A 40 10.82 26.00 30.22
N GLY A 41 11.70 25.19 30.81
CA GLY A 41 12.23 23.98 30.17
C GLY A 41 11.15 22.91 29.93
N SER A 42 10.22 22.75 30.87
CA SER A 42 9.11 21.81 30.75
C SER A 42 8.11 22.24 29.67
N ILE A 43 7.72 23.52 29.64
CA ILE A 43 6.80 24.04 28.61
C ILE A 43 7.42 23.90 27.22
N LEU A 44 8.70 24.26 27.06
CA LEU A 44 9.38 24.18 25.77
C LEU A 44 9.54 22.71 25.31
N GLY A 45 9.83 21.80 26.24
CA GLY A 45 9.87 20.35 25.95
C GLY A 45 8.51 19.79 25.51
N ILE A 46 7.42 20.20 26.17
CA ILE A 46 6.05 19.79 25.80
C ILE A 46 5.68 20.32 24.41
N VAL A 47 5.98 21.59 24.11
CA VAL A 47 5.72 22.17 22.79
C VAL A 47 6.50 21.44 21.69
N LEU A 48 7.78 21.12 21.92
CA LEU A 48 8.58 20.37 20.95
C LEU A 48 8.07 18.93 20.74
N LEU A 49 7.58 18.26 21.79
CA LEU A 49 6.94 16.95 21.66
C LEU A 49 5.64 17.01 20.86
N ILE A 50 4.79 18.01 21.09
CA ILE A 50 3.54 18.17 20.34
C ILE A 50 3.82 18.47 18.87
N VAL A 51 4.73 19.39 18.58
CA VAL A 51 5.09 19.76 17.20
C VAL A 51 5.77 18.59 16.48
N GLY A 52 6.72 17.91 17.13
CA GLY A 52 7.36 16.70 16.59
C GLY A 52 6.37 15.56 16.35
N GLY A 53 5.43 15.35 17.28
CA GLY A 53 4.36 14.37 17.16
C GLY A 53 3.39 14.68 16.03
N LEU A 54 2.98 15.93 15.86
CA LEU A 54 2.14 16.35 14.75
C LEU A 54 2.86 16.20 13.40
N MET A 55 4.13 16.59 13.31
CA MET A 55 4.91 16.40 12.08
C MET A 55 5.03 14.92 11.68
N LEU A 56 5.15 14.01 12.65
CA LEU A 56 5.13 12.58 12.39
C LEU A 56 3.72 12.07 12.06
N ALA A 57 2.69 12.54 12.76
CA ALA A 57 1.30 12.09 12.56
C ALA A 57 0.70 12.53 11.21
N PHE A 58 1.10 13.68 10.69
CA PHE A 58 0.71 14.16 9.37
C PHE A 58 1.56 13.58 8.23
N ASP A 59 2.59 12.78 8.52
CA ASP A 59 3.29 12.05 7.48
C ASP A 59 2.37 10.93 6.93
N PRO A 60 2.03 10.94 5.63
CA PRO A 60 1.24 9.87 5.01
C PRO A 60 1.83 8.47 5.19
N ASN A 61 3.13 8.33 5.53
CA ASN A 61 3.73 7.04 5.87
C ASN A 61 3.28 6.44 7.21
N VAL A 62 2.89 7.26 8.20
CA VAL A 62 2.43 6.75 9.51
C VAL A 62 1.08 6.04 9.40
N LYS A 63 0.27 6.35 8.38
CA LYS A 63 -0.93 5.56 8.04
C LYS A 63 -0.58 4.10 7.70
N SER A 64 0.59 3.83 7.10
CA SER A 64 1.02 2.47 6.78
C SER A 64 1.45 1.71 8.04
N TYR A 65 2.21 2.35 8.94
CA TYR A 65 2.59 1.77 10.22
C TYR A 65 1.39 1.52 11.14
N ARG A 66 0.39 2.41 11.14
CA ARG A 66 -0.84 2.24 11.92
C ARG A 66 -1.65 1.04 11.47
N ARG A 67 -1.78 0.82 10.15
CA ARG A 67 -2.41 -0.40 9.59
C ARG A 67 -1.60 -1.67 9.92
N HIS A 68 -0.27 -1.57 10.01
CA HIS A 68 0.58 -2.70 10.39
C HIS A 68 0.48 -3.03 11.89
N LEU A 69 0.44 -2.00 12.75
CA LEU A 69 0.23 -2.13 14.19
C LEU A 69 -1.17 -2.66 14.51
N GLU A 70 -2.20 -2.22 13.79
CA GLU A 70 -3.57 -2.78 13.90
C GLU A 70 -3.63 -4.26 13.51
N LYS A 71 -2.82 -4.69 12.54
CA LYS A 71 -2.67 -6.12 12.18
C LYS A 71 -1.89 -6.92 13.23
N MET A 72 -0.93 -6.31 13.94
CA MET A 72 -0.14 -6.98 14.98
C MET A 72 -0.81 -7.01 16.36
N LEU A 73 -1.61 -6.00 16.70
CA LEU A 73 -2.29 -5.87 18.01
C LEU A 73 -3.67 -6.54 18.05
N GLY A 74 -4.00 -7.39 17.07
CA GLY A 74 -5.32 -7.96 16.81
C GLY A 74 -6.21 -8.26 18.04
N ARG A 75 -7.16 -7.35 18.32
CA ARG A 75 -8.39 -7.52 19.13
C ARG A 75 -9.10 -6.16 19.19
N LYS A 76 -10.36 -5.92 18.83
CA LYS A 76 -11.50 -6.65 18.25
C LYS A 76 -12.26 -5.55 17.48
N VAL A 77 -12.50 -5.73 16.20
CA VAL A 77 -13.61 -5.04 15.52
C VAL A 77 -14.46 -6.16 14.95
N ASP A 78 -15.71 -6.21 15.38
CA ASP A 78 -16.60 -7.35 15.23
C ASP A 78 -16.80 -7.71 13.76
N TYR A 79 -16.40 -8.95 13.44
CA TYR A 79 -16.75 -9.62 12.20
C TYR A 79 -18.18 -10.15 12.34
N HIS A 80 -19.10 -9.62 11.53
CA HIS A 80 -20.23 -10.44 11.06
C HIS A 80 -19.76 -11.27 9.87
N GLU A 81 -19.99 -12.57 10.00
CA GLU A 81 -19.88 -13.71 9.08
C GLU A 81 -19.92 -13.37 7.58
N ALA A 82 -19.14 -14.01 6.71
CA ALA A 82 -19.10 -15.47 6.55
C ALA A 82 -17.76 -15.99 5.98
N LYS A 83 -17.31 -17.13 6.51
CA LYS A 83 -16.32 -18.05 5.89
C LYS A 83 -17.05 -19.02 4.93
N PRO A 84 -16.34 -19.68 3.98
CA PRO A 84 -15.66 -20.94 4.29
C PRO A 84 -14.20 -20.97 3.78
N HIS A 85 -13.25 -21.33 4.63
CA HIS A 85 -12.65 -22.67 4.72
C HIS A 85 -11.94 -23.16 3.43
N TYR A 86 -10.64 -22.90 3.34
CA TYR A 86 -9.67 -23.96 3.03
C TYR A 86 -8.36 -23.67 3.78
N GLU A 87 -7.89 -24.70 4.45
CA GLU A 87 -6.72 -24.73 5.31
C GLU A 87 -5.83 -25.88 4.80
N ARG A 88 -4.50 -25.65 4.82
CA ARG A 88 -3.36 -26.46 4.30
C ARG A 88 -2.87 -26.02 2.89
N ALA A 89 -1.58 -25.75 2.64
CA ALA A 89 -0.36 -26.18 3.30
C ALA A 89 0.87 -25.27 3.05
N ARG A 90 1.70 -25.17 4.11
CA ARG A 90 3.19 -25.22 4.18
C ARG A 90 4.09 -24.14 3.51
N ARG A 91 4.78 -23.41 4.41
CA ARG A 91 6.23 -23.12 4.49
C ARG A 91 6.97 -22.71 3.20
N GLY A 92 7.36 -21.44 3.16
CA GLY A 92 8.49 -20.94 2.38
C GLY A 92 8.40 -19.43 2.26
N GLY A 93 9.27 -18.71 2.96
CA GLY A 93 9.25 -17.24 2.98
C GLY A 93 9.47 -16.62 1.61
N SER A 94 8.94 -15.43 1.39
CA SER A 94 9.30 -14.57 0.28
C SER A 94 9.14 -13.09 0.65
N PRO A 95 9.96 -12.20 0.06
CA PRO A 95 10.10 -10.79 0.44
C PRO A 95 8.77 -10.05 0.38
N GLN A 96 8.54 -9.19 1.37
CA GLN A 96 7.33 -8.38 1.46
C GLN A 96 7.33 -7.38 0.30
N GLU A 97 6.64 -7.81 -0.76
CA GLU A 97 6.36 -7.09 -1.98
C GLU A 97 5.66 -5.77 -1.61
N GLU A 98 6.30 -4.67 -1.99
CA GLU A 98 5.68 -3.34 -1.98
C GLU A 98 4.32 -3.46 -2.67
N ASP A 99 3.26 -3.15 -1.91
CA ASP A 99 1.88 -3.12 -2.38
C ASP A 99 1.84 -2.15 -3.58
N PRO A 100 1.78 -2.65 -4.83
CA PRO A 100 1.85 -1.79 -6.00
C PRO A 100 0.66 -0.86 -5.91
N ALA A 101 0.94 0.45 -5.98
CA ALA A 101 -0.04 1.51 -5.91
C ALA A 101 -1.22 1.14 -6.82
N ASP A 102 -2.36 0.80 -6.20
CA ASP A 102 -3.54 0.24 -6.84
C ASP A 102 -3.94 1.14 -8.01
N PRO A 103 -3.58 0.80 -9.26
CA PRO A 103 -3.84 1.67 -10.37
C PRO A 103 -5.35 1.61 -10.62
N GLU A 104 -5.97 2.78 -10.68
CA GLU A 104 -7.43 2.95 -10.79
C GLU A 104 -7.92 2.56 -12.19
N TYR A 105 -7.77 1.28 -12.54
CA TYR A 105 -8.27 0.73 -13.79
C TYR A 105 -9.76 0.42 -13.66
N LEU A 106 -10.51 0.77 -14.70
CA LEU A 106 -11.93 0.41 -14.81
C LEU A 106 -12.05 -1.10 -15.05
N SER A 107 -12.17 -1.86 -13.96
CA SER A 107 -12.35 -3.31 -13.98
C SER A 107 -13.83 -3.70 -13.98
N THR A 108 -14.22 -4.58 -14.88
CA THR A 108 -15.59 -5.11 -14.89
C THR A 108 -15.78 -6.21 -13.83
N LYS A 109 -17.03 -6.46 -13.42
CA LYS A 109 -17.36 -7.61 -12.54
C LYS A 109 -17.04 -8.96 -13.17
N ALA A 110 -17.01 -9.05 -14.50
CA ALA A 110 -16.60 -10.27 -15.21
C ALA A 110 -15.09 -10.50 -15.03
N PHE A 111 -14.29 -9.45 -15.28
CA PHE A 111 -12.85 -9.47 -15.04
C PHE A 111 -12.49 -9.91 -13.63
N GLN A 112 -13.05 -9.25 -12.60
CA GLN A 112 -12.78 -9.58 -11.20
C GLN A 112 -13.09 -11.04 -10.84
N ARG A 113 -14.14 -11.61 -11.44
CA ARG A 113 -14.47 -13.04 -11.26
C ARG A 113 -13.48 -13.94 -11.98
N SER A 114 -13.09 -13.61 -13.21
CA SER A 114 -12.16 -14.41 -14.01
C SER A 114 -10.75 -14.48 -13.41
N ILE A 115 -10.31 -13.45 -12.70
CA ILE A 115 -8.99 -13.45 -12.04
C ILE A 115 -9.03 -14.10 -10.64
N ARG A 116 -10.19 -14.55 -10.16
CA ARG A 116 -10.32 -15.14 -8.82
C ARG A 116 -9.56 -16.46 -8.73
N GLY A 117 -8.50 -16.47 -7.92
CA GLY A 117 -7.61 -17.64 -7.77
C GLY A 117 -6.31 -17.55 -8.56
N HIS A 118 -6.10 -16.47 -9.33
CA HIS A 118 -4.84 -16.21 -10.01
C HIS A 118 -3.89 -15.37 -9.14
N ASN A 119 -2.60 -15.35 -9.50
CA ASN A 119 -1.61 -14.55 -8.80
C ASN A 119 -1.82 -13.06 -9.14
N MET A 120 -2.32 -12.29 -8.16
CA MET A 120 -2.66 -10.88 -8.34
C MET A 120 -1.47 -10.02 -8.78
N LYS A 121 -0.25 -10.29 -8.31
CA LYS A 121 0.92 -9.53 -8.78
C LYS A 121 1.21 -9.77 -10.25
N VAL A 122 1.04 -11.00 -10.73
CA VAL A 122 1.28 -11.32 -12.14
C VAL A 122 0.24 -10.63 -13.02
N ILE A 123 -1.01 -10.57 -12.56
CA ILE A 123 -2.08 -9.81 -13.22
C ILE A 123 -1.75 -8.31 -13.21
N ALA A 124 -1.44 -7.72 -12.05
CA ALA A 124 -1.08 -6.31 -11.94
C ALA A 124 0.08 -5.92 -12.87
N ASN A 125 1.16 -6.72 -12.87
CA ASN A 125 2.30 -6.51 -13.78
C ASN A 125 1.93 -6.59 -15.27
N ALA A 126 0.87 -7.32 -15.62
CA ALA A 126 0.38 -7.37 -16.99
C ALA A 126 -0.48 -6.14 -17.31
N VAL A 127 -1.30 -5.69 -16.35
CA VAL A 127 -2.11 -4.47 -16.50
C VAL A 127 -1.22 -3.23 -16.62
N ASP A 128 -0.18 -3.09 -15.81
CA ASP A 128 0.79 -1.98 -15.88
C ASP A 128 1.48 -1.89 -17.25
N LYS A 129 1.57 -3.00 -17.98
CA LYS A 129 2.19 -3.04 -19.30
C LYS A 129 1.27 -2.52 -20.41
N ILE A 130 -0.05 -2.48 -20.18
CA ILE A 130 -1.05 -2.00 -21.16
C ILE A 130 -0.77 -0.55 -21.58
N ASP A 131 -0.38 0.30 -20.63
CA ASP A 131 -0.08 1.71 -20.91
C ASP A 131 1.25 1.89 -21.64
N THR A 132 2.17 0.94 -21.47
CA THR A 132 3.50 1.00 -22.10
C THR A 132 3.54 0.40 -23.52
N GLY A 133 2.47 -0.27 -23.96
CA GLY A 133 2.46 -1.03 -25.21
C GLY A 133 3.40 -2.26 -25.19
N LYS A 134 3.89 -2.67 -24.02
CA LYS A 134 4.80 -3.82 -23.85
C LYS A 134 4.00 -5.06 -23.44
N GLY A 135 4.61 -6.25 -23.52
CA GLY A 135 4.00 -7.48 -23.00
C GLY A 135 3.18 -8.30 -24.00
N GLY A 136 3.44 -8.15 -25.30
CA GLY A 136 2.80 -8.97 -26.33
C GLY A 136 1.33 -8.60 -26.52
N GLN A 137 1.06 -7.31 -26.66
CA GLN A 137 -0.26 -6.77 -26.93
C GLN A 137 -0.67 -7.10 -28.37
N HIS A 138 -1.90 -7.58 -28.54
CA HIS A 138 -2.46 -7.91 -29.85
C HIS A 138 -3.87 -7.33 -29.96
N THR A 139 -4.10 -6.57 -31.02
CA THR A 139 -5.43 -6.12 -31.42
C THR A 139 -6.17 -7.27 -32.10
N LEU A 140 -7.40 -7.49 -31.67
CA LEU A 140 -8.31 -8.53 -32.15
C LEU A 140 -9.15 -7.98 -33.32
N SER A 141 -9.71 -8.89 -34.12
CA SER A 141 -10.57 -8.58 -35.28
C SER A 141 -11.80 -7.74 -34.92
N ASN A 142 -12.34 -7.92 -33.71
CA ASN A 142 -13.49 -7.19 -33.18
C ASN A 142 -13.13 -5.81 -32.60
N GLY A 143 -11.87 -5.38 -32.71
CA GLY A 143 -11.37 -4.10 -32.16
C GLY A 143 -11.04 -4.15 -30.67
N GLU A 144 -11.19 -5.30 -30.01
CA GLU A 144 -10.69 -5.50 -28.65
C GLU A 144 -9.17 -5.69 -28.66
N GLU A 145 -8.55 -5.55 -27.50
CA GLU A 145 -7.12 -5.73 -27.33
C GLU A 145 -6.86 -6.82 -26.29
N SER A 146 -5.76 -7.54 -26.47
CA SER A 146 -5.33 -8.58 -25.53
C SER A 146 -3.88 -8.40 -25.14
N ILE A 147 -3.54 -8.64 -23.87
CA ILE A 147 -2.16 -8.63 -23.38
C ILE A 147 -1.82 -9.95 -22.69
N SER A 148 -0.60 -10.44 -22.91
CA SER A 148 -0.15 -11.71 -22.32
C SER A 148 0.18 -11.56 -20.84
N VAL A 149 -0.30 -12.51 -20.05
CA VAL A 149 0.03 -12.68 -18.64
C VAL A 149 1.04 -13.81 -18.51
N THR A 150 2.15 -13.53 -17.82
CA THR A 150 3.23 -14.50 -17.66
C THR A 150 2.74 -15.79 -17.00
N LYS A 151 2.74 -16.90 -17.75
CA LYS A 151 2.28 -18.23 -17.31
C LYS A 151 0.80 -18.27 -16.85
N GLY A 152 -0.03 -17.34 -17.34
CA GLY A 152 -1.40 -17.19 -16.86
C GLY A 152 -2.47 -17.29 -17.94
N GLY A 153 -2.18 -16.84 -19.16
CA GLY A 153 -3.20 -16.60 -20.18
C GLY A 153 -3.11 -15.18 -20.72
N ARG A 154 -4.26 -14.58 -21.04
CA ARG A 154 -4.35 -13.23 -21.61
C ARG A 154 -5.49 -12.43 -20.98
N ILE A 155 -5.25 -11.13 -20.80
CA ILE A 155 -6.27 -10.16 -20.37
C ILE A 155 -6.86 -9.52 -21.61
N ILE A 156 -8.19 -9.55 -21.74
CA ILE A 156 -8.96 -8.88 -22.78
C ILE A 156 -9.42 -7.53 -22.26
N PHE A 157 -9.19 -6.48 -23.04
CA PHE A 157 -9.56 -5.12 -22.68
C PHE A 157 -9.96 -4.31 -23.92
N THR A 158 -10.66 -3.21 -23.69
CA THR A 158 -10.99 -2.19 -24.72
C THR A 158 -10.57 -0.83 -24.21
N ARG A 159 -10.39 0.15 -25.10
CA ARG A 159 -10.16 1.54 -24.68
C ARG A 159 -11.45 2.35 -24.74
N ASN A 160 -11.71 3.16 -23.72
CA ASN A 160 -12.83 4.12 -23.74
C ASN A 160 -12.51 5.32 -24.66
N LYS A 161 -13.41 6.31 -24.71
CA LYS A 161 -13.22 7.53 -25.50
C LYS A 161 -12.01 8.36 -25.06
N ASP A 162 -11.60 8.20 -23.81
CA ASP A 162 -10.48 8.89 -23.18
C ASP A 162 -9.17 8.06 -23.28
N HIS A 163 -9.18 6.99 -24.09
CA HIS A 163 -8.08 6.05 -24.29
C HIS A 163 -7.66 5.23 -23.06
N GLU A 164 -8.44 5.27 -21.98
CA GLU A 164 -8.20 4.47 -20.77
C GLU A 164 -8.61 3.01 -20.99
N PRO A 165 -7.82 2.05 -20.51
CA PRO A 165 -8.13 0.64 -20.67
C PRO A 165 -9.26 0.20 -19.71
N VAL A 166 -10.25 -0.47 -20.28
CA VAL A 166 -11.38 -1.09 -19.59
C VAL A 166 -11.21 -2.60 -19.65
N LEU A 167 -10.92 -3.21 -18.49
CA LEU A 167 -10.59 -4.63 -18.38
C LEU A 167 -11.86 -5.49 -18.38
N LYS A 168 -12.03 -6.34 -19.40
CA LYS A 168 -13.25 -7.14 -19.60
C LYS A 168 -13.16 -8.51 -18.96
N GLU A 169 -12.13 -9.28 -19.30
CA GLU A 169 -11.98 -10.65 -18.81
C GLU A 169 -10.54 -11.13 -18.88
N PHE A 170 -10.24 -12.18 -18.11
CA PHE A 170 -9.01 -12.92 -18.16
C PHE A 170 -9.31 -14.34 -18.67
N LEU A 171 -8.59 -14.76 -19.71
CA LEU A 171 -8.74 -16.05 -20.35
C LEU A 171 -7.46 -16.85 -20.19
N SER A 172 -7.56 -18.15 -19.86
CA SER A 172 -6.40 -19.04 -19.94
C SER A 172 -5.92 -19.17 -21.39
N ASP A 173 -4.70 -19.65 -21.63
CA ASP A 173 -4.21 -19.83 -23.01
C ASP A 173 -5.15 -20.74 -23.84
N HIS A 174 -5.71 -21.78 -23.21
CA HIS A 174 -6.65 -22.69 -23.86
C HIS A 174 -7.99 -22.01 -24.21
N ASP A 175 -8.53 -21.22 -23.28
CA ASP A 175 -9.78 -20.49 -23.51
C ASP A 175 -9.58 -19.37 -24.54
N TYR A 176 -8.40 -18.76 -24.56
CA TYR A 176 -8.04 -17.74 -25.53
C TYR A 176 -8.01 -18.29 -26.96
N ASP A 177 -7.45 -19.47 -27.19
CA ASP A 177 -7.47 -20.10 -28.52
C ASP A 177 -8.90 -20.34 -29.02
N THR A 178 -9.79 -20.76 -28.11
CA THR A 178 -11.21 -20.95 -28.41
C THR A 178 -11.89 -19.63 -28.70
N TYR A 179 -11.60 -18.61 -27.90
CA TYR A 179 -12.09 -17.25 -28.11
C TYR A 179 -11.66 -16.70 -29.48
N MET A 180 -10.40 -16.90 -29.87
CA MET A 180 -9.87 -16.45 -31.16
C MET A 180 -10.58 -17.11 -32.34
N ARG A 181 -10.89 -18.40 -32.26
CA ARG A 181 -11.64 -19.12 -33.31
C ARG A 181 -13.07 -18.64 -33.49
N ASN A 182 -13.70 -18.17 -32.40
CA ASN A 182 -15.09 -17.70 -32.44
C ASN A 182 -15.20 -16.24 -32.91
N ASN A 183 -14.09 -15.49 -32.90
CA ASN A 183 -14.06 -14.07 -33.26
C ASN A 183 -13.25 -13.78 -34.53
N SER A 184 -12.59 -14.78 -35.13
CA SER A 184 -11.90 -14.68 -36.43
C SER A 184 -12.88 -14.68 -37.60
#